data_AF-A0A964NML2-F1
#
_entry.id   AF-A0A964NML2-F1
#
_cell.length_a   1.000
_cell.length_b   1.000
_cell.length_c   1.000
_cell.angle_alpha   90.00
_cell.angle_beta   90.00
_cell.angle_gamma   90.00
#
_symmetry.space_group_name_H-M   'P 1'
#
loop_
_entity.id
_entity.type
_entity.pdbx_description
1 polymer ?
#
loop_
_entity_poly.entity_id
_entity_poly.type
_entity_poly.pdbx_seq_one_letter_code
_entity_poly.pdbx_strand_id
1 'polypeptide(L)'
;MRNAEKIDEIVQGVRSQIQDSYVSSQLQEVSDLIVNIFESCTFQDLTGQRITKVVKTLDFIEERVDSMLEIWGKNDIESQPMSGDLVKVDGQLKLHGPQAKAEAISQSDIDKMFD
;
A
#
# COMPACT_ATOMS: atom_id res chain seq x y z
N MET A 1 -18.35 3.68 -13.48
CA MET A 1 -19.56 2.92 -13.80
C MET A 1 -20.47 3.63 -14.79
N ARG A 2 -21.01 4.83 -14.53
CA ARG A 2 -21.91 5.56 -15.47
C ARG A 2 -21.48 5.60 -16.94
N ASN A 3 -20.18 5.78 -17.21
CA ASN A 3 -19.69 5.78 -18.60
C ASN A 3 -19.74 4.38 -19.24
N ALA A 4 -19.43 3.33 -18.47
CA ALA A 4 -19.49 1.95 -18.95
C ALA A 4 -20.95 1.51 -19.20
N GLU A 5 -21.88 1.89 -18.31
CA GLU A 5 -23.33 1.67 -18.50
C GLU A 5 -23.84 2.36 -19.77
N LYS A 6 -23.47 3.63 -19.97
CA LYS A 6 -23.86 4.39 -21.17
C LYS A 6 -23.25 3.81 -22.45
N ILE A 7 -22.03 3.27 -22.39
CA ILE A 7 -21.43 2.57 -23.54
C ILE A 7 -22.23 1.29 -23.83
N ASP A 8 -22.62 0.51 -22.82
CA ASP A 8 -23.41 -0.71 -23.01
C ASP A 8 -24.79 -0.41 -23.64
N GLU A 9 -25.48 0.64 -23.17
CA GLU A 9 -26.75 1.09 -23.78
C GLU A 9 -26.58 1.44 -25.26
N ILE A 10 -25.50 2.15 -25.61
CA ILE A 10 -25.20 2.50 -27.01
C ILE A 10 -24.89 1.23 -27.83
N VAL A 11 -24.10 0.31 -27.28
CA VAL A 11 -23.74 -0.97 -27.94
C VAL A 11 -25.00 -1.80 -28.22
N GLN A 12 -25.90 -1.94 -27.25
CA GLN A 12 -27.17 -2.63 -27.43
C GLN A 12 -28.05 -1.94 -28.48
N GLY A 13 -28.11 -0.60 -28.45
CA GLY A 13 -28.83 0.21 -29.43
C GLY A 13 -28.32 -0.03 -30.86
N VAL A 14 -27.00 0.02 -31.06
CA VAL A 14 -26.37 -0.21 -32.37
C VAL A 14 -26.55 -1.66 -32.84
N ARG A 15 -26.43 -2.64 -31.94
CA ARG A 15 -26.64 -4.07 -32.27
C ARG A 15 -28.04 -4.34 -32.81
N SER A 16 -29.05 -3.62 -32.33
CA SER A 16 -30.44 -3.78 -32.81
C SER A 16 -30.68 -3.28 -34.24
N GLN A 17 -29.77 -2.47 -34.80
CA GLN A 17 -29.93 -1.80 -36.09
C GLN A 17 -29.02 -2.39 -37.19
N ILE A 18 -28.11 -3.30 -36.85
CA ILE A 18 -27.09 -3.82 -37.76
C ILE A 18 -27.32 -5.32 -38.01
N GLN A 19 -27.24 -5.74 -39.27
CA GLN A 19 -27.29 -7.16 -39.70
C GLN A 19 -25.93 -7.72 -40.11
N ASP A 20 -24.89 -6.89 -40.11
CA ASP A 20 -23.52 -7.31 -40.42
C ASP A 20 -22.96 -8.20 -39.31
N SER A 21 -22.59 -9.44 -39.69
CA SER A 21 -22.07 -10.46 -38.77
C SER A 21 -20.73 -10.08 -38.15
N TYR A 22 -19.85 -9.41 -38.91
CA TYR A 22 -18.54 -8.97 -38.43
C TYR A 22 -18.69 -7.81 -37.43
N VAL A 23 -19.56 -6.84 -37.72
CA VAL A 23 -19.83 -5.75 -36.76
C VAL A 23 -20.51 -6.30 -35.51
N SER A 24 -21.42 -7.27 -35.64
CA SER A 24 -22.05 -7.89 -34.47
C SER A 24 -21.06 -8.66 -33.58
N SER A 25 -20.01 -9.27 -34.13
CA SER A 25 -18.99 -9.94 -33.30
C SER A 25 -18.12 -8.93 -32.56
N GLN A 26 -17.75 -7.82 -33.20
CA GLN A 26 -17.01 -6.73 -32.53
C GLN A 26 -17.84 -6.10 -31.39
N LEU A 27 -19.14 -5.89 -31.59
CA LEU A 27 -20.02 -5.36 -30.53
C LEU A 27 -20.13 -6.33 -29.35
N GLN A 28 -20.12 -7.64 -29.60
CA GLN A 28 -20.09 -8.64 -28.53
C GLN A 28 -18.78 -8.56 -27.73
N GLU A 29 -17.64 -8.44 -28.41
CA GLU A 29 -16.34 -8.27 -27.74
C GLU A 29 -16.31 -7.00 -26.87
N VAL A 30 -16.92 -5.91 -27.33
CA VAL A 30 -17.07 -4.68 -26.53
C VAL A 30 -17.94 -4.93 -25.29
N SER A 31 -19.07 -5.64 -25.41
CA SER A 31 -19.89 -6.00 -24.24
C SER A 31 -19.12 -6.84 -23.23
N ASP A 32 -18.31 -7.81 -23.69
CA ASP A 32 -17.49 -8.64 -22.81
C ASP A 32 -16.42 -7.80 -22.06
N LEU A 33 -15.81 -6.82 -22.74
CA LEU A 33 -14.90 -5.86 -22.11
C LEU A 33 -15.59 -5.00 -21.05
N ILE A 34 -16.84 -4.60 -21.26
CA ILE A 34 -17.62 -3.85 -20.27
C ILE A 34 -17.89 -4.70 -19.02
N VAL A 35 -18.20 -5.99 -19.18
CA VAL A 35 -18.34 -6.93 -18.06
C VAL A 35 -17.05 -7.01 -17.26
N ASN A 36 -15.90 -7.15 -17.93
CA ASN A 36 -14.59 -7.18 -17.26
C ASN A 36 -14.28 -5.90 -16.47
N ILE A 37 -14.74 -4.73 -16.95
CA ILE A 37 -14.63 -3.46 -16.21
C ILE A 37 -15.46 -3.53 -14.92
N PHE A 38 -16.70 -4.03 -14.97
CA PHE A 38 -17.54 -4.16 -13.78
C PHE A 38 -16.94 -5.11 -12.73
N GLU A 39 -16.38 -6.23 -13.17
CA GLU A 39 -15.68 -7.16 -12.28
C GLU A 39 -14.43 -6.54 -11.66
N SER A 40 -13.62 -5.84 -12.46
CA SER A 40 -12.42 -5.15 -11.97
C SER A 40 -12.75 -4.07 -10.94
N CYS A 41 -13.84 -3.32 -11.13
CA CYS A 41 -14.31 -2.33 -10.15
C CYS A 41 -14.74 -2.97 -8.82
N THR A 42 -15.21 -4.21 -8.83
CA THR A 42 -15.56 -4.93 -7.59
C THR A 42 -14.30 -5.18 -6.73
N PHE A 43 -13.16 -5.48 -7.37
CA PHE A 43 -11.88 -5.61 -6.66
C PHE A 43 -11.37 -4.25 -6.11
N GLN A 44 -11.65 -3.17 -6.85
CA GLN A 44 -11.33 -1.82 -6.38
C GLN A 44 -12.13 -1.44 -5.13
N ASP A 45 -13.42 -1.79 -5.06
CA ASP A 45 -14.26 -1.51 -3.88
C ASP A 45 -13.66 -2.17 -2.62
N LEU A 46 -13.25 -3.44 -2.72
CA LEU A 46 -12.59 -4.14 -1.62
C LEU A 46 -11.29 -3.45 -1.19
N THR A 47 -10.53 -2.91 -2.14
CA THR A 47 -9.29 -2.18 -1.86
C THR A 47 -9.60 -0.86 -1.13
N GLY A 48 -10.62 -0.13 -1.56
CA GLY A 48 -11.09 1.08 -0.88
C GLY A 48 -11.55 0.81 0.56
N GLN A 49 -12.29 -0.28 0.78
CA GLN A 49 -12.67 -0.72 2.13
C GLN A 49 -11.45 -1.02 3.01
N ARG A 50 -10.42 -1.68 2.48
CA ARG A 50 -9.19 -2.00 3.20
C ARG A 50 -8.40 -0.74 3.56
N ILE A 51 -8.22 0.17 2.61
CA ILE A 51 -7.57 1.47 2.87
C ILE A 51 -8.32 2.22 3.97
N THR A 52 -9.64 2.26 3.91
CA THR A 52 -10.47 2.90 4.95
C THR A 52 -10.22 2.29 6.34
N LYS A 53 -10.07 0.97 6.45
CA LYS A 53 -9.71 0.32 7.72
C LYS A 53 -8.32 0.71 8.20
N VAL A 54 -7.34 0.78 7.30
CA VAL A 54 -5.97 1.21 7.64
C VAL A 54 -5.97 2.65 8.15
N VAL A 55 -6.65 3.57 7.47
CA VAL A 55 -6.77 4.97 7.90
C VAL A 55 -7.38 5.06 9.29
N LYS A 56 -8.50 4.36 9.56
CA LYS A 56 -9.11 4.33 10.89
C LYS A 56 -8.17 3.82 11.99
N THR A 57 -7.34 2.83 11.68
CA THR A 57 -6.35 2.32 12.63
C THR A 57 -5.25 3.36 12.89
N LEU A 58 -4.83 4.11 11.87
CA LEU A 58 -3.88 5.21 12.04
C LEU A 58 -4.47 6.33 12.90
N ASP A 59 -5.72 6.73 12.64
CA ASP A 59 -6.43 7.73 13.46
C ASP A 59 -6.50 7.29 14.94
N PHE A 60 -6.80 6.02 15.20
CA PHE A 60 -6.81 5.47 16.57
C PHE A 60 -5.44 5.52 17.26
N ILE A 61 -4.36 5.26 16.50
CA ILE A 61 -2.99 5.37 17.03
C ILE A 61 -2.66 6.83 17.34
N GLU A 62 -3.04 7.76 16.46
CA GLU A 62 -2.83 9.20 16.63
C GLU A 62 -3.52 9.71 17.91
N GLU A 63 -4.80 9.41 18.11
CA GLU A 63 -5.55 9.77 19.33
C GLU A 63 -4.83 9.30 20.61
N ARG A 64 -4.25 8.09 20.56
CA ARG A 64 -3.56 7.51 21.71
C ARG A 64 -2.21 8.17 21.98
N VAL A 65 -1.47 8.52 20.92
CA VAL A 65 -0.22 9.28 21.02
C VAL A 65 -0.50 10.66 21.58
N ASP A 66 -1.51 11.36 21.09
CA ASP A 66 -1.92 12.66 21.61
C ASP A 66 -2.28 12.60 23.10
N SER A 67 -3.06 11.58 23.49
CA SER A 67 -3.38 11.35 24.90
C SER A 67 -2.12 11.13 25.76
N MET A 68 -1.10 10.44 25.24
CA MET A 68 0.17 10.26 25.96
C MET A 68 0.97 11.57 26.07
N LEU A 69 0.99 12.38 25.01
CA LEU A 69 1.65 13.69 25.00
C LEU A 69 1.00 14.65 26.00
N GLU A 70 -0.33 14.62 26.14
CA GLU A 70 -1.06 15.39 27.15
C GLU A 70 -0.65 14.99 28.57
N ILE A 71 -0.55 13.68 28.85
CA ILE A 71 -0.15 13.17 30.17
C ILE A 71 1.30 13.56 30.53
N TRP A 72 2.22 13.44 29.57
CA TRP A 72 3.63 13.76 29.81
C TRP A 72 3.93 15.26 29.90
N GLY A 73 2.98 16.12 29.52
CA GLY A 73 3.19 17.57 29.51
C GLY A 73 4.09 18.00 28.35
N LYS A 74 3.49 18.67 27.35
CA LYS A 74 4.17 19.12 26.12
C LYS A 74 5.51 19.84 26.39
N ASN A 75 5.57 20.63 27.46
CA ASN A 75 6.73 21.41 27.87
C ASN A 75 7.89 20.54 28.41
N ASP A 76 7.59 19.41 29.06
CA ASP A 76 8.62 18.54 29.64
C ASP A 76 9.33 17.74 28.55
N ILE A 77 8.61 17.36 27.48
CA ILE A 77 9.18 16.66 26.31
C ILE A 77 10.04 17.61 25.47
N GLU A 78 9.59 18.84 25.20
CA GLU A 78 10.37 19.84 24.44
C GLU A 78 11.63 20.30 25.19
N SER A 79 11.62 20.24 26.52
CA SER A 79 12.78 20.57 27.35
C SER A 79 13.82 19.45 27.44
N GLN A 80 13.49 18.24 27.00
CA GLN A 80 14.42 17.12 27.02
C GLN A 80 15.44 17.27 25.88
N PRO A 81 16.75 17.26 26.17
CA PRO A 81 17.74 17.21 25.10
C PRO A 81 17.54 15.90 24.34
N MET A 82 17.22 16.00 23.04
CA MET A 82 17.36 14.89 22.10
C MET A 82 18.82 14.43 22.18
N SER A 83 19.07 13.35 22.92
CA SER A 83 20.41 12.81 23.11
C SER A 83 20.89 12.27 21.76
N GLY A 84 21.73 13.08 21.10
CA GLY A 84 22.24 12.84 19.76
C GLY A 84 23.15 11.61 19.61
N ASP A 85 23.38 10.84 20.66
CA ASP A 85 24.09 9.56 20.60
C ASP A 85 23.45 8.57 21.58
N LEU A 86 22.40 7.89 21.13
CA LEU A 86 21.95 6.66 21.76
C LEU A 86 22.97 5.56 21.43
N VAL A 87 24.08 5.51 22.18
CA VAL A 87 24.87 4.28 22.28
C VAL A 87 23.91 3.23 22.83
N LYS A 88 23.43 2.32 21.97
CA LYS A 88 22.56 1.22 22.40
C LYS A 88 23.40 0.33 23.30
N VAL A 89 23.13 0.35 24.60
CA VAL A 89 23.76 -0.52 25.59
C VAL A 89 22.70 -1.44 26.19
N ASP A 90 23.05 -2.71 26.32
CA ASP A 90 22.30 -3.67 27.14
C ASP A 90 23.16 -4.04 28.35
N GLY A 91 22.85 -3.43 29.51
CA GLY A 91 23.71 -3.49 30.69
C GLY A 91 25.09 -2.85 30.44
N GLN A 92 26.16 -3.65 30.54
CA GLN A 92 27.54 -3.21 30.24
C GLN A 92 27.95 -3.48 28.78
N LEU A 93 27.11 -4.16 28.00
CA LEU A 93 27.43 -4.54 26.63
C LEU A 93 27.07 -3.42 25.66
N LYS A 94 28.07 -2.89 24.96
CA LYS A 94 27.85 -1.99 23.83
C LYS A 94 27.27 -2.80 22.66
N LEU A 95 26.06 -2.47 22.25
CA LEU A 95 25.42 -3.08 21.09
C LEU A 95 25.94 -2.38 19.84
N HIS A 96 26.81 -3.06 19.12
CA HIS A 96 27.21 -2.64 17.78
C HIS A 96 26.06 -2.99 16.82
N GLY A 97 25.59 -1.99 16.06
CA GLY A 97 24.61 -2.20 15.01
C GLY A 97 25.19 -3.01 13.83
N PRO A 98 24.42 -3.20 12.75
CA PRO A 98 24.91 -3.84 11.54
C PRO A 98 26.23 -3.21 11.10
N GLN A 99 27.23 -4.06 10.84
CA GLN A 99 28.58 -3.62 10.49
C GLN A 99 28.52 -2.72 9.26
N ALA A 100 29.25 -1.61 9.28
CA ALA A 100 29.32 -0.71 8.14
C ALA A 100 29.84 -1.49 6.92
N LYS A 101 29.30 -1.22 5.71
CA LYS A 101 29.69 -1.96 4.48
C LYS A 101 31.20 -2.00 4.22
N ALA A 102 31.95 -1.00 4.69
CA ALA A 102 33.40 -0.94 4.56
C ALA A 102 34.16 -1.90 5.51
N GLU A 103 33.53 -2.30 6.61
CA GLU A 103 34.07 -3.21 7.62
C GLU A 103 33.43 -4.60 7.55
N ALA A 104 32.50 -4.82 6.62
CA ALA A 104 31.83 -6.10 6.40
C ALA A 104 32.84 -7.12 5.86
N ILE A 105 32.83 -8.31 6.45
CA ILE A 105 33.63 -9.44 5.98
C ILE A 105 33.22 -9.77 4.54
N SER A 106 34.20 -10.00 3.68
CA SER A 106 33.93 -10.32 2.28
C SER A 106 33.34 -11.72 2.15
N GLN A 107 32.45 -11.94 1.16
CA GLN A 107 31.89 -13.27 0.92
C GLN A 107 32.99 -14.32 0.68
N SER A 108 34.06 -13.93 0.00
CA SER A 108 35.23 -14.80 -0.22
C SER A 108 35.96 -15.22 1.05
N ASP A 109 35.85 -14.46 2.14
CA ASP A 109 36.44 -14.85 3.43
C ASP A 109 35.49 -15.75 4.22
N ILE A 110 34.17 -15.61 4.02
CA ILE A 110 33.16 -16.54 4.57
C ILE A 110 33.32 -17.91 3.93
N ASP A 111 33.48 -17.98 2.61
CA ASP A 111 33.56 -19.25 1.87
C ASP A 111 34.77 -20.09 2.33
N LYS A 112 35.92 -19.46 2.63
CA LYS A 112 37.12 -20.13 3.16
C LYS A 112 36.95 -20.78 4.54
N MET A 113 35.91 -20.42 5.31
CA MET A 113 35.67 -21.00 6.63
C MET A 113 34.90 -22.33 6.57
N PHE A 114 34.28 -22.64 5.43
CA PHE A 114 33.40 -23.80 5.26
C PHE A 114 33.91 -24.83 4.23
N ASP A 115 35.08 -24.57 3.62
CA ASP A 115 35.88 -25.51 2.83
C ASP A 115 36.96 -26.20 3.69
#